data_AF-A0A2H0EEP7-F1
#
_entry.id   AF-A0A2H0EEP7-F1
#
_cell.length_a   1.000
_cell.length_b   1.000
_cell.length_c   1.000
_cell.angle_alpha   90.00
_cell.angle_beta   90.00
_cell.angle_gamma   90.00
#
_symmetry.space_group_name_H-M   'P 1'
#
loop_
_entity.id
_entity.type
_entity.pdbx_description
1 polymer ?
#
loop_
_entity_poly.entity_id
_entity_poly.type
_entity_poly.pdbx_seq_one_letter_code
_entity_poly.pdbx_strand_id
1 'polypeptide(L)' 'MKKCAICGKGSIMRAGRKKLRGKYNPTPKKRKYPNLQWTRLPDGKRVLACAQCIKTLTKIEKSR' A
#
# COMPACT_ATOMS: atom_id res chain seq x y z
N MET A 1 -5.57 -12.36 5.67
CA MET A 1 -5.46 -11.24 4.70
C MET A 1 -4.17 -10.48 4.98
N LYS A 2 -3.27 -10.32 4.00
CA LYS A 2 -2.01 -9.59 4.22
C LYS A 2 -2.31 -8.10 4.47
N LYS A 3 -1.80 -7.56 5.57
CA LYS A 3 -1.93 -6.15 5.96
C LYS A 3 -0.55 -5.61 6.29
N CYS A 4 -0.38 -4.29 6.15
CA CYS A 4 0.82 -3.62 6.65
C CYS A 4 0.85 -3.72 8.18
N ALA A 5 1.96 -4.20 8.75
CA ALA A 5 2.14 -4.28 10.19
C ALA A 5 2.25 -2.90 10.87
N ILE A 6 2.64 -1.86 10.13
CA ILE A 6 2.89 -0.51 10.66
C ILE A 6 1.63 0.37 10.62
N CYS A 7 0.93 0.40 9.49
CA CYS A 7 -0.23 1.29 9.28
C CYS A 7 -1.56 0.56 9.05
N GLY A 8 -1.59 -0.77 9.18
CA GLY A 8 -2.82 -1.56 9.05
C GLY A 8 -3.40 -1.65 7.64
N LYS A 9 -2.80 -0.98 6.64
CA LYS A 9 -3.30 -0.97 5.24
C LYS A 9 -3.55 -2.38 4.72
N GLY A 10 -4.80 -2.65 4.37
CA GLY A 10 -5.26 -3.91 3.76
C GLY A 10 -5.73 -3.72 2.33
N SER A 11 -6.20 -4.80 1.72
CA SER A 11 -6.83 -4.72 0.39
C SER A 11 -8.20 -4.06 0.46
N ILE A 12 -8.54 -3.27 -0.56
CA ILE A 12 -9.86 -2.63 -0.70
C ILE A 12 -10.54 -3.05 -2.01
N MET A 13 -11.87 -3.02 -2.03
CA MET A 13 -12.66 -3.20 -3.26
C MET A 13 -12.99 -1.83 -3.82
N ARG A 14 -12.60 -1.56 -5.08
CA ARG A 14 -12.92 -0.28 -5.73
C ARG A 14 -13.33 -0.49 -7.18
N ALA A 15 -14.41 0.18 -7.59
CA ALA A 15 -14.78 0.34 -8.99
C ALA A 15 -14.08 1.57 -9.56
N GLY A 16 -13.70 1.51 -10.83
CA GLY A 16 -13.21 2.66 -11.56
C GLY A 16 -14.30 3.26 -12.44
N ARG A 17 -13.95 4.35 -13.13
CA ARG A 17 -14.70 4.82 -14.31
C ARG A 17 -13.73 4.95 -15.47
N LYS A 18 -14.15 4.59 -16.67
CA LYS A 18 -13.37 4.75 -17.90
C LYS A 18 -14.02 5.83 -18.75
N LYS A 19 -13.25 6.86 -19.14
CA LYS A 19 -13.74 7.90 -20.06
C LYS A 19 -13.77 7.32 -21.47
N LEU A 20 -14.95 7.31 -22.10
CA LEU A 20 -15.15 6.89 -23.48
C LEU A 20 -15.89 8.01 -24.21
N ARG A 21 -15.27 8.55 -25.27
CA ARG A 21 -15.83 9.56 -26.17
C ARG A 21 -16.66 10.66 -25.46
N GLY A 22 -16.18 11.14 -24.32
CA GLY A 22 -16.80 12.23 -23.55
C GLY A 22 -17.52 11.84 -22.25
N LYS A 23 -17.90 10.57 -22.04
CA LYS A 23 -18.62 10.12 -20.83
C LYS A 23 -17.79 9.15 -19.98
N TYR A 24 -17.97 9.20 -18.66
CA TYR A 24 -17.30 8.30 -17.71
C TYR A 24 -18.18 7.08 -17.42
N ASN A 25 -17.85 5.95 -18.02
CA ASN A 25 -18.61 4.70 -17.83
C ASN A 25 -18.09 3.93 -16.61
N PRO A 26 -18.97 3.45 -15.71
CA PRO A 26 -18.58 2.67 -14.54
C PRO A 26 -17.96 1.33 -14.93
N THR A 27 -16.97 0.86 -14.17
CA THR A 27 -16.34 -0.44 -14.37
C THR A 27 -16.60 -1.38 -13.19
N PRO A 28 -16.50 -2.71 -13.40
CA PRO A 28 -16.68 -3.68 -12.32
C PRO A 28 -15.73 -3.43 -11.15
N LYS A 29 -16.20 -3.74 -9.93
CA LYS A 29 -15.37 -3.64 -8.72
C LYS A 29 -14.19 -4.61 -8.83
N LYS A 30 -12.97 -4.11 -8.65
CA LYS A 30 -11.75 -4.92 -8.58
C LYS A 30 -11.07 -4.73 -7.22
N ARG A 31 -10.45 -5.79 -6.72
CA ARG A 31 -9.64 -5.71 -5.50
C ARG A 31 -8.34 -4.96 -5.81
N LYS A 32 -7.98 -4.02 -4.94
CA LYS A 32 -6.72 -3.29 -4.96
C LYS A 32 -5.91 -3.68 -3.74
N TYR A 33 -4.69 -4.14 -3.98
CA TYR A 33 -3.78 -4.59 -2.94
C TYR A 33 -2.77 -3.48 -2.62
N PRO A 34 -2.43 -3.30 -1.33
CA PRO A 34 -1.31 -2.44 -0.95
C PRO A 34 0.02 -3.06 -1.43
N ASN A 35 0.98 -2.21 -1.81
CA ASN A 35 2.34 -2.65 -2.13
C ASN A 35 3.08 -3.03 -0.83
N LEU A 36 2.88 -4.27 -0.39
CA LEU A 36 3.48 -4.84 0.81
C LEU A 36 4.80 -5.52 0.45
N GLN A 37 5.84 -5.20 1.22
CA GLN A 37 7.18 -5.74 1.07
C GLN A 37 7.72 -6.14 2.45
N TRP A 38 8.65 -7.10 2.45
CA TRP A 38 9.36 -7.46 3.66
C TRP A 38 10.41 -6.41 3.99
N THR A 39 10.44 -5.96 5.24
CA THR A 39 11.42 -5.01 5.75
C THR A 39 11.94 -5.45 7.10
N ARG A 40 13.17 -5.05 7.44
CA ARG A 40 13.76 -5.24 8.77
C ARG A 40 13.57 -3.95 9.56
N LEU A 41 13.01 -4.09 10.76
CA LEU A 41 12.93 -3.01 11.73
C LEU A 41 14.30 -2.74 12.34
N PRO A 42 14.52 -1.55 12.94
CA PRO A 42 15.72 -1.26 13.72
C PRO A 42 15.97 -2.28 14.84
N ASP A 43 14.89 -2.85 15.38
CA ASP A 43 14.92 -3.90 16.41
C ASP A 43 15.32 -5.30 15.85
N GLY A 44 15.76 -5.39 14.60
CA GLY A 44 16.18 -6.64 13.94
C GLY A 44 15.03 -7.54 13.46
N LYS A 45 13.79 -7.29 13.87
CA LYS A 45 12.61 -8.09 13.47
C LYS A 45 12.23 -7.85 12.01
N ARG A 46 11.85 -8.92 11.31
CA ARG A 46 11.34 -8.86 9.94
C ARG A 46 9.83 -8.73 9.93
N VAL A 47 9.30 -7.68 9.30
CA VAL A 47 7.86 -7.41 9.21
C VAL A 47 7.41 -7.13 7.77
N LEU A 48 6.14 -7.41 7.51
CA LEU A 48 5.51 -7.09 6.23
C LEU A 48 4.93 -5.67 6.30
N ALA A 49 5.55 -4.73 5.59
CA ALA A 49 5.18 -3.31 5.63
C ALA A 49 4.92 -2.76 4.23
N CYS A 50 4.12 -1.70 4.11
CA CYS A 50 3.89 -1.06 2.82
C CYS A 50 5.07 -0.17 2.42
N ALA A 51 5.28 -0.02 1.10
CA ALA A 51 6.40 0.75 0.56
C ALA A 51 6.48 2.19 1.10
N GLN A 52 5.35 2.84 1.38
CA GLN A 52 5.33 4.16 2.01
C GLN A 52 5.92 4.15 3.42
N CYS A 53 5.53 3.20 4.27
CA CYS A 53 6.06 3.11 5.63
C CYS A 53 7.55 2.76 5.63
N ILE A 54 7.99 1.89 4.71
CA ILE A 54 9.43 1.58 4.55
C ILE A 54 10.21 2.85 4.20
N LYS A 55 9.71 3.65 3.26
CA LYS A 55 10.34 4.92 2.87
C LYS A 55 10.39 5.94 4.03
N THR A 56 9.40 5.93 4.91
CA THR A 56 9.42 6.80 6.10
C THR A 56 10.45 6.33 7.12
N LEU A 57 10.55 5.01 7.36
CA LEU A 57 11.54 4.44 8.27
C LEU A 57 12.97 4.81 7.87
N THR A 58 13.31 4.69 6.58
CA THR A 58 14.66 5.02 6.09
C THR A 58 15.00 6.51 6.18
N LYS A 59 14.01 7.40 6.21
CA LYS A 59 14.24 8.83 6.43
C LYS A 59 14.58 9.14 7.88
N ILE A 60 13.86 8.52 8.81
CA ILE A 60 14.09 8.70 10.26
C ILE A 60 15.51 8.21 10.63
N GLU A 61 15.94 7.10 10.04
CA GLU A 61 17.29 6.57 10.23
C GLU A 61 18.37 7.52 9.69
N LYS A 62 18.16 8.14 8.53
CA LYS A 62 19.13 9.06 7.90
C LYS A 62 19.19 10.45 8.53
N SER A 63 18.15 10.88 9.24
CA SER A 63 18.14 12.17 9.96
C SER A 63 18.82 12.09 11.33
N ARG A 64 19.25 10.90 11.74
CA ARG A 64 19.93 10.61 12.99
C ARG A 64 21.43 10.52 12.76
#